data_AF-A0AAV9FGZ2-F1
#
_entry.id   AF-A0AAV9FGZ2-F1
#
_cell.length_a   1.000
_cell.length_b   1.000
_cell.length_c   1.000
_cell.angle_alpha   90.00
_cell.angle_beta   90.00
_cell.angle_gamma   90.00
#
_symmetry.space_group_name_H-M   'P 1'
#
loop_
_entity.id
_entity.type
_entity.pdbx_description
1 polymer ?
#
loop_
_entity_poly.entity_id
_entity_poly.type
_entity_poly.pdbx_seq_one_letter_code
_entity_poly.pdbx_strand_id
1 'polypeptide(L)'
;MVTVLPRQYSDHAPLELNTQLLAPKGHKPFRFERFWFERPELANIVYGSWQLTPKASPMNIIHHKLNILRGHLRSWNKTQVGDLPTRVVEAHQRLGKLIEADQSEVLPSVPLERIRQATNELTALQR
;
A
#
# COMPACT_ATOMS: atom_id res chain seq x y z
N MET A 1 -10.34 15.02 14.40
CA MET A 1 -11.62 15.29 15.08
C MET A 1 -12.21 13.95 15.51
N VAL A 2 -12.84 13.85 16.67
CA VAL A 2 -13.42 12.59 17.16
C VAL A 2 -14.93 12.77 17.28
N THR A 3 -15.70 11.88 16.65
CA THR A 3 -17.16 11.89 16.68
C THR A 3 -17.64 10.60 17.35
N VAL A 4 -18.62 10.70 18.26
CA VAL A 4 -19.24 9.51 18.86
C VAL A 4 -20.45 9.14 18.02
N LEU A 5 -20.49 7.91 17.51
CA LEU A 5 -21.60 7.42 16.70
C LEU A 5 -22.77 6.95 17.59
N PRO A 6 -24.02 7.09 17.12
CA PRO A 6 -25.19 6.66 17.88
C PRO A 6 -25.14 5.14 18.16
N ARG A 7 -25.52 4.77 19.38
CA ARG A 7 -25.61 3.36 19.81
C ARG A 7 -26.66 2.65 18.97
N GLN A 8 -26.30 1.50 18.40
CA GLN A 8 -27.24 0.71 17.62
C GLN A 8 -27.71 -0.53 18.39
N TYR A 9 -26.84 -1.53 18.60
CA TYR A 9 -27.24 -2.84 19.14
C TYR A 9 -26.37 -3.37 20.30
N SER A 10 -25.30 -2.67 20.66
CA SER A 10 -24.44 -2.97 21.81
C SER A 10 -24.38 -1.75 22.74
N ASP A 11 -24.12 -2.02 24.01
CA ASP A 11 -23.75 -1.07 25.05
C ASP A 11 -22.45 -0.29 24.78
N HIS A 12 -21.70 -0.66 23.74
CA HIS A 12 -20.56 0.11 23.24
C HIS A 12 -20.99 1.22 22.26
N ALA A 13 -20.45 2.43 22.45
CA ALA A 13 -20.59 3.55 21.53
C ALA A 13 -19.33 3.66 20.65
N PRO A 14 -19.40 3.33 19.34
CA PRO A 14 -18.24 3.42 18.45
C PRO A 14 -17.71 4.86 18.36
N LEU A 15 -16.39 5.01 18.38
CA LEU A 15 -15.72 6.29 18.16
C LEU A 15 -15.24 6.38 16.71
N GLU A 16 -15.72 7.38 15.97
CA GLU A 16 -15.22 7.73 14.66
C GLU A 16 -14.06 8.73 14.82
N LEU A 17 -12.85 8.27 14.49
CA LEU A 17 -11.64 9.08 14.55
C LEU A 17 -11.35 9.66 13.16
N ASN A 18 -11.69 10.93 12.94
CA ASN A 18 -11.29 11.65 11.73
C ASN A 18 -9.84 12.13 11.88
N THR A 19 -8.91 11.39 11.27
CA THR A 19 -7.48 11.71 11.20
C THR A 19 -7.10 12.49 9.93
N GLN A 20 -8.06 13.02 9.18
CA GLN A 20 -7.81 13.89 8.03
C GLN A 20 -7.35 15.28 8.50
N LEU A 21 -6.24 15.34 9.22
CA LEU A 21 -5.33 16.46 9.03
C LEU A 21 -4.83 16.30 7.60
N LEU A 22 -5.15 17.26 6.72
CA LEU A 22 -4.58 17.38 5.37
C LEU A 22 -3.10 17.02 5.48
N ALA A 23 -2.74 15.80 5.06
CA ALA A 23 -1.35 15.38 5.11
C ALA A 23 -0.57 16.47 4.37
N PRO A 24 0.50 17.04 4.95
CA PRO A 24 1.25 18.06 4.25
C PRO A 24 1.57 17.53 2.86
N LYS A 25 1.26 18.33 1.83
CA LYS A 25 1.59 18.08 0.40
C LYS A 25 3.11 18.10 0.17
N GLY A 26 3.88 17.46 1.05
CA GLY A 26 5.32 17.32 0.96
C GLY A 26 5.69 16.24 -0.06
N HIS A 27 6.94 16.29 -0.50
CA HIS A 27 7.51 15.23 -1.32
C HIS A 27 7.41 13.89 -0.58
N LYS A 28 6.67 12.93 -1.16
CA LYS A 28 6.64 11.56 -0.63
C LYS A 28 8.08 11.00 -0.68
N PRO A 29 8.67 10.63 0.48
CA PRO A 29 9.99 10.03 0.49
C PRO A 29 9.95 8.75 -0.33
N PHE A 30 11.08 8.40 -0.93
CA PHE A 30 11.21 7.09 -1.55
C PHE A 30 11.14 6.01 -0.46
N ARG A 31 10.32 4.99 -0.68
CA ARG A 31 10.24 3.82 0.17
C ARG A 31 10.55 2.62 -0.70
N PHE A 32 11.40 1.74 -0.18
CA PHE A 32 11.63 0.44 -0.77
C PHE A 32 10.56 -0.49 -0.22
N GLU A 33 9.84 -1.18 -1.10
CA GLU A 33 8.72 -2.02 -0.69
C GLU A 33 9.15 -3.49 -0.63
N ARG A 34 8.74 -4.20 0.42
CA ARG A 34 9.15 -5.59 0.66
C ARG A 34 8.78 -6.51 -0.50
N PHE A 35 7.59 -6.36 -1.05
CA PHE A 35 7.09 -7.22 -2.12
C PHE A 35 7.94 -7.13 -3.40
N TRP A 36 8.80 -6.11 -3.56
CA TRP A 36 9.76 -6.07 -4.65
C TRP A 36 10.74 -7.24 -4.62
N PHE A 37 11.01 -7.83 -3.44
CA PHE A 37 11.84 -9.04 -3.34
C PHE A 37 11.20 -10.27 -4.00
N GLU A 38 9.87 -10.28 -4.15
CA GLU A 38 9.15 -11.37 -4.82
C GLU A 38 9.21 -11.24 -6.35
N ARG A 39 9.73 -10.12 -6.85
CA ARG A 39 9.81 -9.81 -8.28
C ARG A 39 11.20 -10.20 -8.81
N PRO A 40 11.29 -11.17 -9.74
CA PRO A 40 12.59 -11.61 -10.27
C PRO A 40 13.35 -10.49 -10.98
N GLU A 41 12.66 -9.45 -11.46
CA GLU A 41 13.23 -8.31 -12.17
C GLU A 41 14.08 -7.40 -11.26
N LEU A 42 13.83 -7.42 -9.94
CA LEU A 42 14.51 -6.54 -8.98
C LEU A 42 16.03 -6.71 -9.03
N ALA A 43 16.52 -7.96 -9.05
CA ALA A 43 17.94 -8.24 -9.04
C ALA A 43 18.65 -7.64 -10.26
N ASN A 44 18.02 -7.74 -11.44
CA ASN A 44 18.55 -7.19 -12.68
C ASN A 44 18.60 -5.65 -12.65
N ILE A 45 17.59 -5.01 -12.05
CA ILE A 45 17.55 -3.55 -11.89
C ILE A 45 18.66 -3.08 -10.96
N VAL A 46 18.86 -3.76 -9.83
CA VAL A 46 19.93 -3.45 -8.88
C VAL A 46 21.28 -3.60 -9.56
N TYR A 47 21.54 -4.76 -10.17
CA TYR A 47 22.80 -5.04 -10.84
C TYR A 47 23.08 -4.02 -11.95
N GLY A 48 22.12 -3.79 -12.85
CA GLY A 48 22.27 -2.82 -13.95
C GLY A 48 22.53 -1.40 -13.46
N SER A 49 21.82 -0.95 -12.41
CA SER A 49 22.02 0.38 -11.85
C SER A 49 23.42 0.58 -11.24
N TRP A 50 24.00 -0.46 -10.65
CA TRP A 50 25.30 -0.39 -10.01
C TRP A 50 26.48 -0.37 -10.99
N GLN A 51 26.27 -0.76 -12.24
CA GLN A 51 27.29 -0.65 -13.29
C GLN A 51 27.47 0.79 -13.80
N LEU A 52 26.49 1.67 -13.60
CA LEU A 52 26.49 3.05 -14.12
C LEU A 52 27.27 4.04 -13.24
N THR A 53 28.24 3.56 -12.47
CA THR A 53 28.89 4.36 -11.42
C THR A 53 30.03 5.23 -11.99
N PRO A 54 30.01 6.56 -11.76
CA PRO A 54 31.09 7.44 -12.18
C PRO A 54 32.32 7.32 -11.27
N LYS A 55 33.49 7.74 -11.78
CA LYS A 55 34.69 7.90 -10.97
C LYS A 55 34.49 9.08 -10.00
N ALA A 56 34.37 8.79 -8.71
CA ALA A 56 34.21 9.77 -7.64
C ALA A 56 34.91 9.29 -6.35
N SER A 57 34.90 10.10 -5.29
CA SER A 57 35.38 9.66 -3.98
C SER A 57 34.52 8.48 -3.47
N PRO A 58 35.06 7.60 -2.60
CA PRO A 58 34.34 6.40 -2.14
C PRO A 58 32.94 6.68 -1.57
N MET A 59 32.77 7.78 -0.83
CA MET A 59 31.47 8.20 -0.30
C MET A 59 30.51 8.68 -1.38
N ASN A 60 31.01 9.40 -2.37
CA ASN A 60 30.20 9.89 -3.48
C ASN A 60 29.80 8.75 -4.44
N ILE A 61 30.63 7.71 -4.58
CA ILE A 61 30.30 6.50 -5.34
C ILE A 61 29.03 5.84 -4.79
N ILE A 62 28.96 5.61 -3.48
CA ILE A 62 27.81 4.95 -2.86
C ILE A 62 26.56 5.83 -2.99
N HIS A 63 26.68 7.12 -2.71
CA HIS A 63 25.59 8.07 -2.87
C HIS A 63 25.03 8.05 -4.29
N HIS A 64 25.90 8.06 -5.30
CA HIS A 64 25.49 8.06 -6.70
C HIS A 64 24.79 6.76 -7.09
N LYS A 65 25.34 5.61 -6.67
CA LYS A 65 24.72 4.29 -6.87
C LYS A 65 23.30 4.25 -6.31
N LEU A 66 23.10 4.73 -5.09
CA LEU A 66 21.78 4.74 -4.45
C LEU A 66 20.80 5.68 -5.15
N ASN A 67 21.27 6.83 -5.63
CA ASN A 67 20.42 7.77 -6.38
C ASN A 67 19.98 7.23 -7.74
N ILE A 68 20.90 6.61 -8.50
CA ILE A 68 20.55 5.96 -9.77
C ILE A 68 19.55 4.83 -9.50
N LEU A 69 19.87 3.95 -8.54
CA LEU A 69 19.01 2.83 -8.19
C LEU A 69 17.61 3.31 -7.79
N ARG A 70 17.51 4.34 -6.96
CA ARG A 70 16.25 4.97 -6.58
C ARG A 70 15.45 5.44 -7.80
N GLY A 71 16.09 6.07 -8.78
CA GLY A 71 15.45 6.51 -10.02
C GLY A 71 14.88 5.34 -10.82
N HIS A 72 15.68 4.30 -11.02
CA HIS A 72 15.25 3.09 -11.72
C HIS A 72 14.11 2.36 -11.01
N LEU A 73 14.20 2.18 -9.69
CA LEU A 73 13.15 1.55 -8.90
C LEU A 73 11.84 2.36 -8.93
N ARG A 74 11.91 3.70 -8.91
CA ARG A 74 10.72 4.55 -9.08
C ARG A 74 10.07 4.35 -10.44
N SER A 75 10.87 4.32 -11.51
CA SER A 75 10.37 4.11 -12.86
C SER A 75 9.75 2.72 -13.03
N TRP A 76 10.48 1.69 -12.59
CA TRP A 76 10.02 0.31 -12.61
C TRP A 76 8.73 0.11 -11.79
N ASN A 77 8.65 0.67 -10.58
CA ASN A 77 7.45 0.58 -9.76
C ASN A 77 6.24 1.21 -10.46
N LYS A 78 6.44 2.40 -11.07
CA LYS A 78 5.39 3.11 -11.80
C LYS A 78 4.90 2.36 -13.05
N THR A 79 5.80 1.66 -13.74
CA THR A 79 5.53 1.13 -15.09
C THR A 79 5.15 -0.35 -15.11
N GLN A 80 5.72 -1.17 -14.23
CA GLN A 80 5.61 -2.63 -14.31
C GLN A 80 5.01 -3.28 -13.07
N VAL A 81 5.13 -2.63 -11.91
CA VAL A 81 4.71 -3.21 -10.63
C VAL A 81 3.31 -2.72 -10.24
N GLY A 82 3.00 -1.45 -10.53
CA GLY A 82 1.76 -0.80 -10.13
C GLY A 82 1.88 -0.14 -8.75
N ASP A 83 0.96 0.77 -8.46
CA ASP A 83 0.93 1.49 -7.18
C ASP A 83 0.28 0.58 -6.12
N LEU A 84 1.10 -0.04 -5.26
CA LEU A 84 0.63 -0.80 -4.09
C LEU A 84 -0.46 -0.03 -3.29
N PRO A 85 -0.32 1.29 -3.03
CA PRO A 85 -1.41 2.11 -2.50
C PRO A 85 -2.76 1.95 -3.21
N THR A 86 -2.79 1.96 -4.54
CA THR A 86 -4.01 1.75 -5.32
C THR A 86 -4.60 0.37 -5.05
N ARG A 87 -3.76 -0.68 -5.05
CA ARG A 87 -4.22 -2.05 -4.75
C ARG A 87 -4.77 -2.17 -3.33
N VAL A 88 -4.17 -1.50 -2.36
CA VAL A 88 -4.67 -1.44 -0.98
C VAL A 88 -6.02 -0.72 -0.92
N VAL A 89 -6.18 0.41 -1.62
CA VAL A 89 -7.46 1.15 -1.70
C VAL A 89 -8.55 0.29 -2.35
N GLU A 90 -8.24 -0.39 -3.47
CA GLU A 90 -9.15 -1.30 -4.15
C GLU A 90 -9.57 -2.47 -3.25
N ALA A 91 -8.62 -3.07 -2.52
CA ALA A 91 -8.91 -4.14 -1.57
C ALA A 91 -9.81 -3.67 -0.42
N HIS A 92 -9.58 -2.47 0.14
CA HIS A 92 -10.48 -1.88 1.13
C HIS A 92 -11.87 -1.63 0.56
N GLN A 93 -11.98 -1.07 -0.65
CA GLN A 93 -13.26 -0.79 -1.29
C GLN A 93 -14.04 -2.08 -1.57
N ARG A 94 -13.35 -3.14 -2.00
CA ARG A 94 -13.95 -4.47 -2.21
C ARG A 94 -14.48 -5.04 -0.91
N LEU A 95 -13.69 -4.97 0.17
CA LEU A 95 -14.12 -5.44 1.49
C LEU A 95 -15.34 -4.64 2.00
N GLY A 96 -15.33 -3.31 1.85
CA GLY A 96 -16.45 -2.44 2.21
C GLY A 96 -17.75 -2.83 1.52
N LYS A 97 -17.71 -3.03 0.19
CA LYS A 97 -18.88 -3.49 -0.59
C LYS A 97 -19.43 -4.84 -0.13
N LEU A 98 -18.56 -5.78 0.26
CA LEU A 98 -18.99 -7.08 0.77
C LEU A 98 -19.67 -6.97 2.13
N ILE A 99 -19.16 -6.11 3.01
CA ILE A 99 -19.75 -5.85 4.33
C ILE A 99 -21.10 -5.12 4.19
N GLU A 100 -21.19 -4.11 3.31
CA GLU A 100 -22.44 -3.40 3.03
C GLU A 100 -23.51 -4.32 2.44
N ALA A 101 -23.13 -5.24 1.54
CA ALA A 101 -24.06 -6.21 0.95
C ALA A 101 -24.55 -7.24 1.99
N ASP A 102 -23.72 -7.62 2.95
CA ASP A 102 -24.10 -8.54 4.03
C ASP A 102 -25.04 -7.89 5.05
N GLN A 103 -24.90 -6.59 5.28
CA GLN A 103 -25.78 -5.80 6.17
C GLN A 103 -27.12 -5.41 5.51
N SER A 104 -27.29 -5.65 4.21
CA SER A 104 -28.52 -5.33 3.48
C SER A 104 -29.58 -6.41 3.69
N GLU A 105 -30.75 -6.05 4.23
CA GLU A 105 -31.90 -6.96 4.38
C GLU A 105 -32.51 -7.40 3.02
N VAL A 106 -32.15 -6.73 1.92
CA VAL A 106 -32.72 -6.94 0.58
C VAL A 106 -31.89 -7.92 -0.26
N LEU A 107 -30.60 -8.04 0.02
CA LEU A 107 -29.68 -8.90 -0.73
C LEU A 107 -29.44 -10.20 0.01
N PRO A 108 -29.17 -11.31 -0.72
CA PRO A 108 -28.78 -12.56 -0.08
C PRO A 108 -27.46 -12.36 0.69
N SER A 109 -27.41 -12.87 1.93
CA SER A 109 -26.26 -12.79 2.82
C SER A 109 -24.98 -13.22 2.13
N VAL A 110 -23.89 -12.48 2.33
CA VAL A 110 -22.63 -12.78 1.68
C VAL A 110 -21.98 -13.96 2.41
N PRO A 111 -21.53 -15.02 1.71
CA PRO A 111 -20.83 -16.12 2.36
C PRO A 111 -19.60 -15.61 3.11
N LEU A 112 -19.47 -15.97 4.40
CA LEU A 112 -18.39 -15.56 5.30
C LEU A 112 -16.99 -15.81 4.70
N GLU A 113 -16.87 -16.87 3.90
CA GLU A 113 -15.64 -17.24 3.18
C GLU A 113 -15.15 -16.16 2.21
N ARG A 114 -16.08 -15.44 1.56
CA ARG A 114 -15.73 -14.33 0.64
C ARG A 114 -15.20 -13.12 1.40
N ILE A 115 -15.78 -12.82 2.56
CA ILE A 115 -15.30 -11.76 3.46
C ILE A 115 -13.92 -12.15 4.00
N ARG A 116 -13.75 -13.39 4.47
CA ARG A 116 -12.47 -13.92 4.97
C ARG A 116 -11.38 -13.91 3.90
N GLN A 117 -11.73 -14.23 2.66
CA GLN A 117 -10.78 -14.16 1.55
C GLN A 117 -10.34 -12.71 1.30
N ALA A 118 -11.29 -11.78 1.23
CA ALA A 118 -10.98 -10.36 1.00
C ALA A 118 -10.15 -9.73 2.15
N THR A 119 -10.39 -10.12 3.41
CA THR A 119 -9.57 -9.66 4.54
C THR A 119 -8.16 -10.21 4.49
N ASN A 120 -7.98 -11.48 4.10
CA ASN A 120 -6.67 -12.09 3.90
C ASN A 120 -5.89 -11.42 2.76
N GLU A 121 -6.56 -11.14 1.64
CA GLU A 121 -5.97 -10.41 0.50
C GLU A 121 -5.51 -9.00 0.93
N LEU A 122 -6.33 -8.26 1.67
CA LEU A 122 -5.95 -6.95 2.20
C LEU A 122 -4.76 -7.04 3.16
N THR A 123 -4.79 -8.02 4.07
CA THR A 123 -3.71 -8.24 5.03
C THR A 123 -2.39 -8.60 4.33
N ALA A 124 -2.45 -9.37 3.24
CA ALA A 124 -1.28 -9.72 2.45
C ALA A 124 -0.64 -8.50 1.77
N LEU A 125 -1.44 -7.50 1.36
CA LEU A 125 -0.94 -6.25 0.78
C LEU A 125 -0.35 -5.28 1.82
N GLN A 126 -0.56 -5.53 3.12
CA GLN A 126 -0.11 -4.67 4.22
C GLN A 126 1.09 -5.24 5.02
N ARG A 127 1.56 -6.46 4.70
CA ARG A 127 2.73 -7.13 5.34
C ARG A 127 4.02 -6.97 4.55
#